data_AF-A0A3C1USM0-F1
#
_entry.id   AF-A0A3C1USM0-F1
#
_cell.length_a   1.000
_cell.length_b   1.000
_cell.length_c   1.000
_cell.angle_alpha   90.00
_cell.angle_beta   90.00
_cell.angle_gamma   90.00
#
_symmetry.space_group_name_H-M   'P 1'
#
loop_
_entity.id
_entity.type
_entity.pdbx_description
1 polymer ?
#
loop_
_entity_poly.entity_id
_entity_poly.type
_entity_poly.pdbx_seq_one_letter_code
_entity_poly.pdbx_strand_id
1 'polypeptide(L)'
;SSQSLQDVFNAISTATSGAVTGTYDPSTDKIQLSSSSEIVLGSSNDTSNFLQEAQLFNNGTGTVSSSNALGKIQTSASLSASNFSTAVSDGGAGAGEFKINGVSIAFDASADSLTNVMDRINQSQSGVFASYDAVSDRVMLTNQSTGDLGVSVEDVTGNFLASTGLATGTLSRGQNLQFTINGGETLTSYSNTADSSVTGVSGLSLTALQTGTSTVTVDSDRKAIEKGINDFVSQFNKVQAFIDKHTATSTGSLGNVTVGVLHGESEVESIASQLRSIVTGEISGLNASMNHLNEIGISSSGYDNNLTVADSSLLSGSLSNNLDQVKAIFQNASSGVGVQMMTFLDQQIGDDGALPDKVTRLTEQSTDIDDQMARMESLVKMRKQSLIEGFVAMELAQQKINQQMNFLSAKFSGQPAQ
;
A
#
# COMPACT_ATOMS: atom_id res chain seq x y z
N SER A 1 -64.70 -1.81 -14.91
CA SER A 1 -65.34 -2.24 -16.16
C SER A 1 -64.25 -2.47 -17.19
N SER A 2 -64.15 -3.65 -17.80
CA SER A 2 -63.18 -3.90 -18.87
C SER A 2 -63.82 -3.50 -20.20
N GLN A 3 -63.73 -2.23 -20.57
CA GLN A 3 -64.02 -1.81 -21.94
C GLN A 3 -62.81 -2.18 -22.81
N SER A 4 -63.06 -2.76 -23.98
CA SER A 4 -62.01 -2.96 -24.97
C SER A 4 -61.65 -1.62 -25.62
N LEU A 5 -60.47 -1.54 -26.24
CA LEU A 5 -60.07 -0.36 -27.00
C LEU A 5 -61.05 -0.07 -28.17
N GLN A 6 -61.61 -1.13 -28.77
CA GLN A 6 -62.64 -0.99 -29.79
C GLN A 6 -63.94 -0.39 -29.23
N ASP A 7 -64.32 -0.72 -27.99
CA ASP A 7 -65.48 -0.10 -27.33
C ASP A 7 -65.25 1.41 -27.13
N VAL A 8 -64.02 1.81 -26.81
CA VAL A 8 -63.64 3.23 -26.69
C VAL A 8 -63.77 3.93 -28.05
N PHE A 9 -63.27 3.33 -29.14
CA PHE A 9 -63.42 3.90 -30.48
C PHE A 9 -64.87 4.01 -30.94
N ASN A 10 -65.68 2.99 -30.64
CA ASN A 10 -67.12 3.01 -30.93
C ASN A 10 -67.84 4.10 -30.13
N ALA A 11 -67.45 4.30 -28.87
CA ALA A 11 -67.99 5.37 -28.03
C ALA A 11 -67.62 6.76 -28.55
N ILE A 12 -66.37 6.97 -29.00
CA ILE A 12 -65.92 8.23 -29.63
C ILE A 12 -66.72 8.51 -30.91
N SER A 13 -66.86 7.52 -31.79
CA SER A 13 -67.64 7.65 -33.02
C SER A 13 -69.11 7.97 -32.71
N THR A 14 -69.70 7.28 -31.73
CA THR A 14 -71.10 7.53 -31.35
C THR A 14 -71.31 8.93 -30.78
N ALA A 15 -70.42 9.35 -29.86
CA ALA A 15 -70.49 10.67 -29.23
C ALA A 15 -70.31 11.83 -30.22
N THR A 16 -69.59 11.59 -31.32
CA THR A 16 -69.33 12.59 -32.37
C THR A 16 -70.25 12.46 -33.59
N SER A 17 -71.31 11.65 -33.51
CA SER A 17 -72.19 11.34 -34.65
C SER A 17 -71.43 10.85 -35.90
N GLY A 18 -70.33 10.12 -35.69
CA GLY A 18 -69.46 9.57 -36.73
C GLY A 18 -68.40 10.54 -37.27
N ALA A 19 -68.30 11.76 -36.75
CA ALA A 19 -67.32 12.74 -37.24
C ALA A 19 -65.87 12.36 -36.89
N VAL A 20 -65.65 11.66 -35.77
CA VAL A 20 -64.32 11.17 -35.37
C VAL A 20 -64.35 9.64 -35.33
N THR A 21 -63.38 9.03 -36.00
CA THR A 21 -63.16 7.57 -35.98
C THR A 21 -61.82 7.26 -35.33
N GLY A 22 -61.76 6.17 -34.57
CA GLY A 22 -60.54 5.69 -33.93
C GLY A 22 -60.09 4.36 -34.54
N THR A 23 -58.78 4.22 -34.73
CA THR A 23 -58.14 2.98 -35.19
C THR A 23 -56.92 2.67 -34.32
N TYR A 24 -56.55 1.40 -34.28
CA TYR A 24 -55.31 0.93 -33.67
C TYR A 24 -54.51 0.20 -34.73
N ASP A 25 -53.25 0.60 -34.90
CA ASP A 25 -52.32 -0.06 -35.81
C ASP A 25 -51.42 -1.01 -34.99
N PRO A 26 -51.60 -2.34 -35.10
CA PRO A 26 -50.81 -3.31 -34.36
C PRO A 26 -49.35 -3.40 -34.81
N SER A 27 -49.01 -2.86 -35.99
CA SER A 27 -47.63 -2.89 -36.50
C SER A 27 -46.77 -1.77 -35.92
N THR A 28 -47.39 -0.61 -35.66
CA THR A 28 -46.73 0.54 -35.04
C THR A 28 -47.10 0.69 -33.56
N ASP A 29 -48.07 -0.09 -33.08
CA ASP A 29 -48.62 -0.08 -31.74
C ASP A 29 -49.14 1.30 -31.31
N LYS A 30 -49.89 1.93 -32.22
CA LYS A 30 -50.38 3.30 -32.08
C LYS A 30 -51.88 3.39 -32.25
N ILE A 31 -52.49 4.32 -31.50
CA ILE A 31 -53.86 4.76 -31.73
C ILE A 31 -53.82 5.93 -32.72
N GLN A 32 -54.77 5.96 -33.65
CA GLN A 32 -55.02 7.11 -34.53
C GLN A 32 -56.51 7.50 -34.50
N LEU A 33 -56.76 8.78 -34.28
CA LEU A 33 -58.07 9.41 -34.41
C LEU A 33 -58.11 10.23 -35.70
N SER A 34 -59.19 10.08 -36.49
CA SER A 34 -59.34 10.72 -37.80
C SER A 34 -60.71 11.40 -37.94
N SER A 35 -60.72 12.59 -38.52
CA SER A 35 -61.88 13.45 -38.80
C SER A 35 -61.63 14.31 -40.04
N SER A 36 -62.69 14.78 -40.69
CA SER A 36 -62.60 15.76 -41.79
C SER A 36 -62.25 17.17 -41.32
N SER A 37 -62.41 17.44 -40.03
CA SER A 37 -62.14 18.73 -39.37
C SER A 37 -61.09 18.54 -38.27
N GLU A 38 -60.49 19.64 -37.81
CA GLU A 38 -59.56 19.62 -36.68
C GLU A 38 -60.15 18.89 -35.46
N ILE A 39 -59.35 18.00 -34.87
CA ILE A 39 -59.68 17.31 -33.63
C ILE A 39 -59.06 18.09 -32.47
N VAL A 40 -59.89 18.49 -31.52
CA VAL A 40 -59.46 19.05 -30.23
C VAL A 40 -59.72 18.04 -29.13
N LEU A 41 -58.64 17.59 -28.49
CA LEU A 41 -58.60 16.60 -27.42
C LEU A 41 -58.57 17.27 -26.05
N GLY A 42 -59.33 16.68 -25.13
CA GLY A 42 -59.36 17.05 -23.72
C GLY A 42 -60.20 18.29 -23.41
N SER A 43 -60.53 18.45 -22.13
CA SER A 43 -61.15 19.66 -21.59
C SER A 43 -60.60 19.92 -20.19
N SER A 44 -60.71 21.16 -19.70
CA SER A 44 -60.15 21.55 -18.38
C SER A 44 -60.80 20.84 -17.18
N ASN A 45 -61.91 20.15 -17.40
CA ASN A 45 -62.64 19.36 -16.40
C ASN A 45 -62.53 17.84 -16.65
N ASP A 46 -61.73 17.39 -17.62
CA ASP A 46 -61.42 15.97 -17.78
C ASP A 46 -60.56 15.51 -16.62
N THR A 47 -60.97 14.42 -15.97
CA THR A 47 -60.27 13.80 -14.83
C THR A 47 -59.66 12.45 -15.21
N SER A 48 -59.80 12.03 -16.47
CA SER A 48 -59.25 10.78 -16.97
C SER A 48 -57.77 10.93 -17.34
N ASN A 49 -57.05 9.81 -17.35
CA ASN A 49 -55.66 9.73 -17.81
C ASN A 49 -55.55 9.16 -19.24
N PHE A 50 -56.67 8.86 -19.92
CA PHE A 50 -56.65 8.13 -21.19
C PHE A 50 -55.80 8.82 -22.26
N LEU A 51 -55.97 10.12 -22.48
CA LEU A 51 -55.22 10.85 -23.53
C LEU A 51 -53.71 10.85 -23.27
N GLN A 52 -53.32 10.92 -21.99
CA GLN A 52 -51.92 10.88 -21.57
C GLN A 52 -51.30 9.48 -21.77
N GLU A 53 -52.02 8.42 -21.40
CA GLU A 53 -51.58 7.03 -21.57
C GLU A 53 -51.59 6.61 -23.04
N ALA A 54 -52.59 7.04 -23.81
CA ALA A 54 -52.67 6.85 -25.26
C ALA A 54 -51.71 7.76 -26.04
N GLN A 55 -50.99 8.67 -25.35
CA GLN A 55 -50.04 9.62 -25.92
C GLN A 55 -50.62 10.45 -27.09
N LEU A 56 -51.90 10.80 -26.99
CA LEU A 56 -52.63 11.59 -27.97
C LEU A 56 -52.64 13.06 -27.54
N PHE A 57 -52.01 13.92 -28.34
CA PHE A 57 -51.91 15.35 -28.05
C PHE A 57 -52.44 16.18 -29.23
N ASN A 58 -53.04 17.33 -28.91
CA ASN A 58 -53.51 18.28 -29.92
C ASN A 58 -52.38 18.68 -30.87
N ASN A 59 -52.62 18.54 -32.17
CA ASN A 59 -51.65 18.85 -33.22
C ASN A 59 -52.19 19.83 -34.28
N GLY A 60 -53.40 20.39 -34.08
CA GLY A 60 -54.02 21.34 -35.00
C GLY A 60 -54.56 20.71 -36.30
N THR A 61 -54.74 19.40 -36.35
CA THR A 61 -55.18 18.68 -37.57
C THR A 61 -56.38 17.78 -37.31
N GLY A 62 -56.98 17.27 -38.39
CA GLY A 62 -58.02 16.25 -38.32
C GLY A 62 -57.48 14.83 -38.12
N THR A 63 -56.18 14.64 -37.92
CA THR A 63 -55.57 13.32 -37.67
C THR A 63 -54.60 13.40 -36.51
N VAL A 64 -54.98 12.84 -35.36
CA VAL A 64 -54.12 12.78 -34.17
C VAL A 64 -53.69 11.34 -33.96
N SER A 65 -52.40 11.11 -33.72
CA SER A 65 -51.85 9.76 -33.50
C SER A 65 -51.00 9.72 -32.25
N SER A 66 -50.90 8.55 -31.63
CA SER A 66 -50.01 8.32 -30.49
C SER A 66 -48.58 8.71 -30.84
N SER A 67 -47.94 9.43 -29.92
CA SER A 67 -46.59 9.94 -30.14
C SER A 67 -45.58 8.80 -30.30
N ASN A 68 -45.68 7.74 -29.49
CA ASN A 68 -44.86 6.53 -29.56
C ASN A 68 -45.74 5.28 -29.55
N ALA A 69 -45.10 4.11 -29.70
CA ALA A 69 -45.72 2.83 -29.40
C ALA A 69 -46.23 2.83 -27.94
N LEU A 70 -47.41 2.26 -27.70
CA LEU A 70 -48.12 2.34 -26.43
C LEU A 70 -47.75 1.21 -25.47
N GLY A 71 -47.53 0.01 -26.01
CA GLY A 71 -46.99 -1.14 -25.33
C GLY A 71 -45.52 -0.92 -25.01
N LYS A 72 -45.14 -1.35 -23.81
CA LYS A 72 -43.76 -1.42 -23.34
C LYS A 72 -43.51 -2.78 -22.71
N ILE A 73 -42.25 -3.19 -22.65
CA ILE A 73 -41.89 -4.40 -21.93
C ILE A 73 -42.19 -4.21 -20.43
N GLN A 74 -42.94 -5.17 -19.87
CA GLN A 74 -43.24 -5.22 -18.44
C GLN A 74 -42.12 -5.96 -17.71
N THR A 75 -41.11 -5.21 -17.25
CA THR A 75 -39.83 -5.77 -16.77
C THR A 75 -39.95 -6.74 -15.59
N SER A 76 -41.02 -6.64 -14.80
CA SER A 76 -41.27 -7.46 -13.60
C SER A 76 -42.28 -8.59 -13.81
N ALA A 77 -42.96 -8.65 -14.96
CA ALA A 77 -43.82 -9.77 -15.31
C ALA A 77 -42.97 -10.97 -15.76
N SER A 78 -43.54 -12.18 -15.76
CA SER A 78 -42.86 -13.34 -16.37
C SER A 78 -42.59 -13.06 -17.85
N LEU A 79 -41.45 -13.53 -18.37
CA LEU A 79 -41.02 -13.25 -19.74
C LEU A 79 -42.07 -13.64 -20.81
N SER A 80 -42.83 -14.69 -20.57
CA SER A 80 -43.94 -15.17 -21.42
C SER A 80 -45.15 -14.22 -21.43
N ALA A 81 -45.28 -13.33 -20.44
CA ALA A 81 -46.37 -12.38 -20.29
C ALA A 81 -45.91 -10.91 -20.28
N SER A 82 -44.62 -10.63 -20.51
CA SER A 82 -44.03 -9.31 -20.32
C SER A 82 -44.11 -8.37 -21.54
N ASN A 83 -45.04 -8.63 -22.45
CA ASN A 83 -45.35 -7.74 -23.58
C ASN A 83 -44.18 -7.47 -24.55
N PHE A 84 -43.32 -8.47 -24.79
CA PHE A 84 -42.34 -8.39 -25.88
C PHE A 84 -43.02 -8.43 -27.25
N SER A 85 -42.50 -7.69 -28.22
CA SER A 85 -42.99 -7.71 -29.61
C SER A 85 -42.95 -9.13 -30.21
N THR A 86 -41.90 -9.90 -29.89
CA THR A 86 -41.84 -11.35 -30.13
C THR A 86 -41.87 -12.07 -28.79
N ALA A 87 -42.88 -12.92 -28.57
CA ALA A 87 -43.02 -13.68 -27.34
C ALA A 87 -41.73 -14.46 -27.02
N VAL A 88 -41.29 -14.39 -25.77
CA VAL A 88 -40.11 -15.12 -25.30
C VAL A 88 -40.48 -16.59 -25.12
N SER A 89 -39.66 -17.47 -25.68
CA SER A 89 -39.73 -18.92 -25.56
C SER A 89 -38.40 -19.43 -25.04
N ASP A 90 -38.48 -20.37 -24.09
CA ASP A 90 -37.36 -21.10 -23.49
C ASP A 90 -37.22 -22.52 -24.07
N GLY A 91 -37.85 -22.78 -25.22
CA GLY A 91 -37.96 -24.12 -25.81
C GLY A 91 -39.05 -25.00 -25.18
N GLY A 92 -39.83 -24.49 -24.22
CA GLY A 92 -41.01 -25.13 -23.64
C GLY A 92 -40.75 -25.99 -22.40
N ALA A 93 -39.53 -25.99 -21.87
CA ALA A 93 -39.11 -26.83 -20.74
C ALA A 93 -38.71 -26.05 -19.47
N GLY A 94 -38.88 -24.72 -19.43
CA GLY A 94 -38.39 -23.92 -18.30
C GLY A 94 -36.86 -23.81 -18.25
N ALA A 95 -36.17 -24.10 -19.37
CA ALA A 95 -34.72 -24.30 -19.43
C ALA A 95 -34.11 -23.62 -20.66
N GLY A 96 -34.46 -22.36 -20.87
CA GLY A 96 -33.91 -21.53 -21.93
C GLY A 96 -32.46 -21.15 -21.61
N GLU A 97 -31.65 -20.96 -22.64
CA GLU A 97 -30.25 -20.57 -22.49
C GLU A 97 -29.81 -19.68 -23.66
N PHE A 98 -29.05 -18.65 -23.34
CA PHE A 98 -28.27 -17.87 -24.30
C PHE A 98 -26.86 -17.62 -23.74
N LYS A 99 -25.95 -17.14 -24.59
CA LYS A 99 -24.57 -16.80 -24.21
C LYS A 99 -24.26 -15.35 -24.46
N ILE A 100 -23.49 -14.75 -23.56
CA ILE A 100 -22.83 -13.47 -23.76
C ILE A 100 -21.32 -13.67 -23.55
N ASN A 101 -20.53 -13.33 -24.56
CA ASN A 101 -19.08 -13.55 -24.58
C ASN A 101 -18.69 -15.00 -24.22
N GLY A 102 -19.50 -15.97 -24.64
CA GLY A 102 -19.32 -17.39 -24.37
C GLY A 102 -19.82 -17.87 -22.99
N VAL A 103 -20.26 -16.97 -22.10
CA VAL A 103 -20.82 -17.31 -20.79
C VAL A 103 -22.31 -17.62 -20.93
N SER A 104 -22.72 -18.83 -20.54
CA SER A 104 -24.11 -19.28 -20.56
C SER A 104 -24.95 -18.60 -19.46
N ILE A 105 -26.11 -18.09 -19.86
CA ILE A 105 -27.12 -17.48 -19.01
C ILE A 105 -28.44 -18.23 -19.24
N ALA A 106 -28.91 -18.90 -18.19
CA ALA A 106 -30.18 -19.61 -18.23
C ALA A 106 -31.36 -18.67 -17.93
N PHE A 107 -32.54 -18.99 -18.47
CA PHE A 107 -33.80 -18.34 -18.15
C PHE A 107 -34.99 -19.31 -18.24
N ASP A 108 -36.02 -19.07 -17.43
CA ASP A 108 -37.33 -19.75 -17.51
C ASP A 108 -38.39 -18.73 -17.96
N ALA A 109 -39.05 -18.97 -19.09
CA ALA A 109 -39.99 -18.00 -19.65
C ALA A 109 -41.25 -17.79 -18.79
N SER A 110 -41.60 -18.78 -17.97
CA SER A 110 -42.78 -18.77 -17.10
C SER A 110 -42.51 -18.23 -15.70
N ALA A 111 -41.27 -18.33 -15.23
CA ALA A 111 -40.88 -17.97 -13.87
C ALA A 111 -39.99 -16.72 -13.77
N ASP A 112 -39.05 -16.52 -14.69
CA ASP A 112 -38.17 -15.36 -14.67
C ASP A 112 -38.86 -14.12 -15.27
N SER A 113 -38.48 -12.96 -14.76
CA SER A 113 -38.78 -11.65 -15.36
C SER A 113 -37.57 -11.10 -16.12
N LEU A 114 -37.76 -10.05 -16.95
CA LEU A 114 -36.62 -9.38 -17.60
C LEU A 114 -35.63 -8.83 -16.56
N THR A 115 -36.12 -8.30 -15.44
CA THR A 115 -35.28 -7.88 -14.32
C THR A 115 -34.40 -9.04 -13.81
N ASN A 116 -34.96 -10.24 -13.62
CA ASN A 116 -34.18 -11.39 -13.15
C ASN A 116 -33.08 -11.78 -14.14
N VAL A 117 -33.35 -11.76 -15.44
CA VAL A 117 -32.35 -12.10 -16.45
C VAL A 117 -31.27 -11.03 -16.53
N MET A 118 -31.62 -9.74 -16.49
CA MET A 118 -30.63 -8.64 -16.46
C MET A 118 -29.74 -8.72 -15.21
N ASP A 119 -30.31 -9.01 -14.04
CA ASP A 119 -29.55 -9.22 -12.81
C ASP A 119 -28.59 -10.41 -12.94
N ARG A 120 -29.05 -11.50 -13.55
CA ARG A 120 -28.23 -12.70 -13.80
C ARG A 120 -27.08 -12.40 -14.78
N ILE A 121 -27.30 -11.56 -15.80
CA ILE A 121 -26.24 -11.05 -16.68
C ILE A 121 -25.25 -10.19 -15.88
N ASN A 122 -25.74 -9.22 -15.10
CA ASN A 122 -24.91 -8.29 -14.32
C ASN A 122 -24.05 -8.98 -13.25
N GLN A 123 -24.48 -10.13 -12.75
CA GLN A 123 -23.76 -10.96 -11.78
C GLN A 123 -22.87 -12.03 -12.42
N SER A 124 -22.97 -12.21 -13.74
CA SER A 124 -22.19 -13.21 -14.47
C SER A 124 -20.76 -12.75 -14.76
N GLN A 125 -19.92 -13.68 -15.22
CA GLN A 125 -18.57 -13.39 -15.73
C GLN A 125 -18.55 -12.99 -17.21
N SER A 126 -19.69 -12.60 -17.80
CA SER A 126 -19.80 -12.24 -19.23
C SER A 126 -19.06 -10.94 -19.59
N GLY A 127 -18.65 -10.15 -18.60
CA GLY A 127 -17.89 -8.91 -18.82
C GLY A 127 -18.73 -7.74 -19.31
N VAL A 128 -20.07 -7.82 -19.21
CA VAL A 128 -20.99 -6.74 -19.57
C VAL A 128 -21.93 -6.37 -18.42
N PHE A 129 -22.55 -5.19 -18.53
CA PHE A 129 -23.73 -4.80 -17.78
C PHE A 129 -24.95 -4.79 -18.71
N ALA A 130 -26.06 -5.37 -18.26
CA ALA A 130 -27.37 -5.29 -18.87
C ALA A 130 -28.22 -4.19 -18.20
N SER A 131 -28.88 -3.39 -19.02
CA SER A 131 -29.86 -2.39 -18.58
C SER A 131 -31.04 -2.33 -19.54
N TYR A 132 -32.12 -1.68 -19.09
CA TYR A 132 -33.31 -1.43 -19.90
C TYR A 132 -33.65 0.06 -19.88
N ASP A 133 -33.75 0.65 -21.06
CA ASP A 133 -34.20 2.03 -21.27
C ASP A 133 -35.71 2.03 -21.53
N ALA A 134 -36.48 2.41 -20.50
CA ALA A 134 -37.95 2.47 -20.58
C ALA A 134 -38.50 3.60 -21.46
N VAL A 135 -37.67 4.59 -21.84
CA VAL A 135 -38.08 5.66 -22.75
C VAL A 135 -38.04 5.16 -24.19
N SER A 136 -36.95 4.48 -24.56
CA SER A 136 -36.78 3.91 -25.91
C SER A 136 -37.31 2.48 -26.06
N ASP A 137 -37.75 1.83 -24.97
CA ASP A 137 -38.14 0.40 -24.91
C ASP A 137 -37.03 -0.53 -25.44
N ARG A 138 -35.80 -0.37 -24.91
CA ARG A 138 -34.62 -1.13 -25.38
C ARG A 138 -33.83 -1.77 -24.24
N VAL A 139 -33.42 -3.02 -24.46
CA VAL A 139 -32.39 -3.68 -23.64
C VAL A 139 -31.01 -3.32 -24.20
N MET A 140 -30.07 -2.99 -23.33
CA MET A 140 -28.70 -2.61 -23.69
C MET A 140 -27.69 -3.46 -22.94
N LEU A 141 -26.65 -3.90 -23.65
CA LEU A 141 -25.44 -4.49 -23.06
C LEU A 141 -24.28 -3.51 -23.20
N THR A 142 -23.55 -3.27 -22.11
CA THR A 142 -22.41 -2.36 -22.06
C THR A 142 -21.20 -3.10 -21.52
N ASN A 143 -20.06 -3.07 -22.21
CA ASN A 143 -18.82 -3.66 -21.68
C ASN A 143 -18.44 -3.02 -20.33
N GLN A 144 -18.01 -3.85 -19.37
CA GLN A 144 -17.51 -3.37 -18.08
C GLN A 144 -16.13 -2.73 -18.22
N SER A 145 -15.38 -3.10 -19.26
CA SER A 145 -14.11 -2.50 -19.65
C SER A 145 -14.31 -1.42 -20.72
N THR A 146 -13.49 -0.37 -20.65
CA THR A 146 -13.42 0.66 -21.70
C THR A 146 -12.72 0.13 -22.94
N GLY A 147 -12.70 0.94 -23.99
CA GLY A 147 -11.99 0.64 -25.21
C GLY A 147 -12.91 0.10 -26.30
N ASP A 148 -12.30 -0.12 -27.45
CA ASP A 148 -12.94 -0.60 -28.66
C ASP A 148 -13.12 -2.13 -28.61
N LEU A 149 -14.03 -2.57 -27.75
CA LEU A 149 -14.35 -3.96 -27.50
C LEU A 149 -15.74 -4.31 -28.02
N GLY A 150 -15.87 -5.47 -28.68
CA GLY A 150 -17.15 -6.02 -29.09
C GLY A 150 -17.88 -6.73 -27.94
N VAL A 151 -19.10 -7.17 -28.21
CA VAL A 151 -19.88 -8.09 -27.37
C VAL A 151 -20.42 -9.18 -28.30
N SER A 152 -20.15 -10.45 -27.98
CA SER A 152 -20.70 -11.60 -28.71
C SER A 152 -21.93 -12.11 -28.00
N VAL A 153 -23.00 -12.38 -28.76
CA VAL A 153 -24.25 -12.92 -28.22
C VAL A 153 -24.74 -14.08 -29.07
N GLU A 154 -25.33 -15.11 -28.45
CA GLU A 154 -25.83 -16.31 -29.13
C GLU A 154 -27.03 -16.90 -28.37
N ASP A 155 -28.17 -17.09 -29.02
CA ASP A 155 -29.27 -17.89 -28.43
C ASP A 155 -28.92 -19.37 -28.59
N VAL A 156 -29.00 -20.15 -27.50
CA VAL A 156 -28.69 -21.59 -27.50
C VAL A 156 -29.99 -22.40 -27.52
N THR A 157 -30.84 -22.17 -26.52
CA THR A 157 -32.17 -22.77 -26.39
C THR A 157 -33.18 -21.67 -26.13
N GLY A 158 -34.19 -21.55 -26.99
CA GLY A 158 -35.16 -20.46 -26.93
C GLY A 158 -34.79 -19.30 -27.86
N ASN A 159 -35.28 -18.10 -27.55
CA ASN A 159 -35.15 -16.92 -28.42
C ASN A 159 -34.94 -15.59 -27.67
N PHE A 160 -34.37 -15.62 -26.46
CA PHE A 160 -34.31 -14.44 -25.59
C PHE A 160 -33.60 -13.25 -26.25
N LEU A 161 -32.45 -13.47 -26.89
CA LEU A 161 -31.70 -12.38 -27.54
C LEU A 161 -32.42 -11.85 -28.78
N ALA A 162 -33.11 -12.71 -29.53
CA ALA A 162 -33.97 -12.29 -30.63
C ALA A 162 -35.16 -11.45 -30.14
N SER A 163 -35.87 -11.91 -29.10
CA SER A 163 -37.04 -11.22 -28.52
C SER A 163 -36.71 -9.88 -27.86
N THR A 164 -35.51 -9.75 -27.29
CA THR A 164 -35.01 -8.49 -26.71
C THR A 164 -34.39 -7.55 -27.74
N GLY A 165 -34.22 -8.01 -28.99
CA GLY A 165 -33.56 -7.25 -30.06
C GLY A 165 -32.03 -7.21 -29.96
N LEU A 166 -31.43 -7.86 -28.95
CA LEU A 166 -29.98 -7.90 -28.76
C LEU A 166 -29.25 -8.67 -29.87
N ALA A 167 -29.89 -9.68 -30.46
CA ALA A 167 -29.33 -10.48 -31.55
C ALA A 167 -29.04 -9.64 -32.82
N THR A 168 -29.79 -8.56 -33.03
CA THR A 168 -29.64 -7.64 -34.17
C THR A 168 -29.30 -6.22 -33.72
N GLY A 169 -28.86 -6.06 -32.47
CA GLY A 169 -28.52 -4.77 -31.89
C GLY A 169 -27.35 -4.10 -32.61
N THR A 170 -27.33 -2.77 -32.63
CA THR A 170 -26.21 -2.01 -33.19
C THR A 170 -25.12 -1.81 -32.15
N LEU A 171 -23.89 -2.22 -32.46
CA LEU A 171 -22.73 -1.95 -31.60
C LEU A 171 -22.31 -0.47 -31.69
N SER A 172 -22.33 0.22 -30.55
CA SER A 172 -21.63 1.50 -30.39
C SER A 172 -20.21 1.22 -29.87
N ARG A 173 -19.20 1.51 -30.69
CA ARG A 173 -17.80 1.18 -30.38
C ARG A 173 -17.23 2.19 -29.38
N GLY A 174 -16.52 1.68 -28.36
CA GLY A 174 -15.67 2.52 -27.52
C GLY A 174 -14.42 2.97 -28.28
N GLN A 175 -13.63 3.83 -27.65
CA GLN A 175 -12.36 4.32 -28.20
C GLN A 175 -11.20 3.84 -27.34
N ASN A 176 -10.14 3.37 -27.98
CA ASN A 176 -8.89 3.07 -27.30
C ASN A 176 -8.09 4.35 -27.05
N LEU A 177 -7.37 4.39 -25.93
CA LEU A 177 -6.30 5.35 -25.72
C LEU A 177 -5.18 5.05 -26.71
N GLN A 178 -4.74 6.07 -27.44
CA GLN A 178 -3.56 6.02 -28.30
C GLN A 178 -2.58 7.11 -27.86
N PHE A 179 -1.31 6.74 -27.69
CA PHE A 179 -0.27 7.65 -27.22
C PHE A 179 1.10 7.23 -27.73
N THR A 180 2.07 8.13 -27.67
CA THR A 180 3.48 7.83 -27.97
C THR A 180 4.32 8.17 -26.75
N ILE A 181 5.44 7.47 -26.58
CA ILE A 181 6.45 7.80 -25.59
C ILE A 181 7.69 8.28 -26.35
N ASN A 182 8.18 9.48 -26.03
CA ASN A 182 9.38 10.07 -26.64
C ASN A 182 9.38 10.08 -28.19
N GLY A 183 8.20 10.24 -28.81
CA GLY A 183 8.07 10.25 -30.27
C GLY A 183 8.26 8.87 -30.93
N GLY A 184 8.22 7.79 -30.16
CA GLY A 184 8.24 6.41 -30.67
C GLY A 184 6.93 5.98 -31.33
N GLU A 185 6.74 4.67 -31.46
CA GLU A 185 5.54 4.07 -32.05
C GLU A 185 4.28 4.39 -31.25
N THR A 186 3.13 4.42 -31.95
CA THR A 186 1.83 4.58 -31.31
C THR A 186 1.50 3.32 -30.49
N LEU A 187 1.45 3.50 -29.19
CA LEU A 187 0.97 2.52 -28.24
C LEU A 187 -0.54 2.67 -28.08
N THR A 188 -1.22 1.53 -27.87
CA THR A 188 -2.67 1.47 -27.73
C THR A 188 -3.04 0.79 -26.42
N SER A 189 -3.95 1.40 -25.67
CA SER A 189 -4.57 0.81 -24.48
C SER A 189 -6.09 0.81 -24.61
N TYR A 190 -6.74 -0.25 -24.15
CA TYR A 190 -8.20 -0.25 -23.99
C TYR A 190 -8.66 0.68 -22.85
N SER A 191 -7.75 1.07 -21.94
CA SER A 191 -8.01 1.94 -20.81
C SER A 191 -7.31 3.30 -20.95
N ASN A 192 -7.85 4.31 -20.29
CA ASN A 192 -7.16 5.60 -20.10
C ASN A 192 -5.91 5.45 -19.21
N THR A 193 -5.76 4.33 -18.52
CA THR A 193 -4.55 3.97 -17.80
C THR A 193 -3.72 2.99 -18.63
N ALA A 194 -2.41 3.25 -18.70
CA ALA A 194 -1.43 2.40 -19.33
C ALA A 194 -0.28 2.14 -18.35
N ASP A 195 -0.08 0.89 -17.99
CA ASP A 195 0.97 0.45 -17.07
C ASP A 195 2.24 0.03 -17.82
N SER A 196 3.20 -0.57 -17.12
CA SER A 196 4.47 -1.03 -17.71
C SER A 196 4.32 -2.07 -18.81
N SER A 197 3.22 -2.85 -18.83
CA SER A 197 2.97 -3.85 -19.88
C SER A 197 2.54 -3.21 -21.20
N VAL A 198 1.86 -2.06 -21.14
CA VAL A 198 1.45 -1.29 -22.32
C VAL A 198 2.53 -0.30 -22.74
N THR A 199 3.13 0.40 -21.76
CA THR A 199 4.14 1.44 -22.01
C THR A 199 5.50 0.86 -22.40
N GLY A 200 5.79 -0.39 -22.03
CA GLY A 200 7.11 -1.02 -22.22
C GLY A 200 8.21 -0.48 -21.29
N VAL A 201 7.89 0.48 -20.41
CA VAL A 201 8.84 1.09 -19.47
C VAL A 201 8.59 0.55 -18.07
N SER A 202 9.57 -0.18 -17.54
CA SER A 202 9.48 -0.76 -16.20
C SER A 202 9.22 0.32 -15.14
N GLY A 203 8.19 0.12 -14.32
CA GLY A 203 7.79 1.05 -13.26
C GLY A 203 7.03 2.30 -13.73
N LEU A 204 6.79 2.47 -15.04
CA LEU A 204 5.95 3.56 -15.54
C LEU A 204 4.48 3.14 -15.57
N SER A 205 3.64 3.96 -14.98
CA SER A 205 2.19 3.91 -15.13
C SER A 205 1.69 5.33 -15.37
N LEU A 206 0.85 5.51 -16.39
CA LEU A 206 0.26 6.79 -16.74
C LEU A 206 -1.26 6.68 -16.84
N THR A 207 -1.94 7.77 -16.50
CA THR A 207 -3.39 7.93 -16.69
C THR A 207 -3.63 9.18 -17.52
N ALA A 208 -4.19 9.01 -18.71
CA ALA A 208 -4.54 10.10 -19.60
C ALA A 208 -5.83 10.78 -19.12
N LEU A 209 -5.73 12.07 -18.79
CA LEU A 209 -6.88 12.90 -18.39
C LEU A 209 -7.40 13.77 -19.55
N GLN A 210 -6.53 14.08 -20.51
CA GLN A 210 -6.85 14.87 -21.69
C GLN A 210 -5.85 14.53 -22.81
N THR A 211 -6.22 14.86 -24.04
CA THR A 211 -5.32 14.80 -25.18
C THR A 211 -4.28 15.91 -25.09
N GLY A 212 -3.01 15.60 -25.34
CA GLY A 212 -1.93 16.59 -25.33
C GLY A 212 -0.58 15.94 -25.14
N THR A 213 0.45 16.77 -24.92
CA THR A 213 1.79 16.33 -24.59
C THR A 213 2.08 16.65 -23.12
N SER A 214 2.59 15.66 -22.40
CA SER A 214 3.08 15.81 -21.04
C SER A 214 4.55 15.39 -21.00
N THR A 215 5.38 16.13 -20.28
CA THR A 215 6.79 15.77 -20.06
C THR A 215 6.94 15.19 -18.67
N VAL A 216 7.45 13.96 -18.58
CA VAL A 216 7.85 13.33 -17.31
C VAL A 216 9.37 13.23 -17.32
N THR A 217 10.01 13.84 -16.34
CA THR A 217 11.47 13.80 -16.18
C THR A 217 11.82 12.80 -15.10
N VAL A 218 12.73 11.88 -15.43
CA VAL A 218 13.38 11.00 -14.45
C VAL A 218 14.74 11.61 -14.12
N ASP A 219 14.95 11.99 -12.87
CA ASP A 219 16.21 12.55 -12.37
C ASP A 219 16.56 11.90 -11.03
N SER A 220 17.83 12.03 -10.63
CA SER A 220 18.31 11.56 -9.34
C SER A 220 17.79 12.44 -8.21
N ASP A 221 17.38 11.83 -7.09
CA ASP A 221 16.97 12.56 -5.89
C ASP A 221 18.19 13.09 -5.12
N ARG A 222 18.74 14.20 -5.60
CA ARG A 222 19.94 14.84 -5.04
C ARG A 222 19.74 15.28 -3.58
N LYS A 223 18.50 15.59 -3.17
CA LYS A 223 18.19 15.98 -1.79
C LYS A 223 18.30 14.78 -0.85
N ALA A 224 17.81 13.61 -1.25
CA ALA A 224 17.98 12.39 -0.47
C ALA A 224 19.46 12.02 -0.32
N ILE A 225 20.26 12.18 -1.38
CA ILE A 225 21.70 11.92 -1.35
C ILE A 225 22.43 12.90 -0.43
N GLU A 226 22.17 14.21 -0.57
CA GLU A 226 22.73 15.24 0.30
C GLU A 226 22.38 14.99 1.77
N LYS A 227 21.13 14.60 2.06
CA LYS A 227 20.72 14.22 3.41
C LYS A 227 21.51 13.02 3.93
N GLY A 228 21.66 11.97 3.12
CA GLY A 228 22.44 10.78 3.50
C GLY A 228 23.90 11.10 3.83
N ILE A 229 24.52 12.01 3.07
CA ILE A 229 25.88 12.49 3.32
C ILE A 229 25.95 13.29 4.63
N ASN A 230 25.02 14.21 4.88
CA ASN A 230 24.97 14.98 6.12
C ASN A 230 24.72 14.08 7.34
N ASP A 231 23.83 13.09 7.22
CA ASP A 231 23.57 12.11 8.26
C ASP A 231 24.82 11.28 8.57
N PHE A 232 25.58 10.86 7.54
CA PHE A 232 26.86 10.20 7.72
C PHE A 232 27.85 11.06 8.51
N VAL A 233 28.05 12.32 8.11
CA VAL A 233 28.92 13.27 8.83
C VAL A 233 28.48 13.44 10.28
N SER A 234 27.17 13.58 10.52
CA SER A 234 26.62 13.71 11.88
C SER A 234 26.88 12.48 12.74
N GLN A 235 26.61 11.28 12.21
CA GLN A 235 26.80 10.03 12.96
C GLN A 235 28.27 9.74 13.22
N PHE A 236 29.14 9.99 12.24
CA PHE A 236 30.58 9.91 12.41
C PHE A 236 31.06 10.84 13.54
N ASN A 237 30.66 12.10 13.54
CA ASN A 237 31.04 13.05 14.60
C ASN A 237 30.49 12.66 15.97
N LYS A 238 29.29 12.07 16.05
CA LYS A 238 28.76 11.57 17.32
C LYS A 238 29.60 10.42 17.88
N VAL A 239 30.08 9.51 17.03
CA VAL A 239 30.97 8.42 17.45
C VAL A 239 32.30 8.97 17.94
N GLN A 240 32.91 9.90 17.20
CA GLN A 240 34.17 10.53 17.61
C GLN A 240 34.02 11.29 18.93
N ALA A 241 32.95 12.09 19.08
CA ALA A 241 32.65 12.78 20.33
C ALA A 241 32.37 11.80 21.50
N PHE A 242 31.77 10.64 21.22
CA PHE A 242 31.55 9.61 22.23
C PHE A 242 32.88 9.00 22.70
N ILE A 243 33.77 8.66 21.76
CA ILE A 243 35.11 8.17 22.08
C ILE A 243 35.86 9.22 22.89
N ASP A 244 35.96 10.46 22.39
CA ASP A 244 36.67 11.55 23.06
C ASP A 244 36.14 11.81 24.48
N LYS A 245 34.82 11.79 24.67
CA LYS A 245 34.20 11.96 25.99
C LYS A 245 34.66 10.90 27.00
N HIS A 246 34.88 9.67 26.54
CA HIS A 246 35.22 8.54 27.39
C HIS A 246 36.72 8.29 27.52
N THR A 247 37.56 8.84 26.65
CA THR A 247 39.04 8.70 26.70
C THR A 247 39.77 9.95 27.19
N ALA A 248 39.17 11.13 27.05
CA ALA A 248 39.84 12.39 27.37
C ALA A 248 40.02 12.63 28.88
N THR A 249 41.03 13.43 29.21
CA THR A 249 41.19 14.06 30.52
C THR A 249 40.75 15.51 30.45
N SER A 250 39.95 15.96 31.40
CA SER A 250 39.57 17.37 31.56
C SER A 250 40.09 17.92 32.88
N THR A 251 40.53 19.17 32.89
CA THR A 251 40.93 19.86 34.12
C THR A 251 39.89 20.94 34.43
N GLY A 252 39.25 20.84 35.59
CA GLY A 252 38.29 21.84 36.07
C GLY A 252 38.96 23.17 36.39
N SER A 253 38.16 24.23 36.53
CA SER A 253 38.64 25.58 36.86
C SER A 253 39.42 25.69 38.17
N LEU A 254 39.26 24.71 39.07
CA LEU A 254 39.95 24.60 40.35
C LEU A 254 41.16 23.63 40.30
N GLY A 255 41.57 23.19 39.11
CA GLY A 255 42.73 22.31 38.92
C GLY A 255 42.45 20.81 39.17
N ASN A 256 41.21 20.43 39.45
CA ASN A 256 40.83 19.03 39.59
C ASN A 256 40.79 18.34 38.22
N VAL A 257 41.51 17.22 38.08
CA VAL A 257 41.53 16.43 36.84
C VAL A 257 40.42 15.38 36.89
N THR A 258 39.54 15.39 35.90
CA THR A 258 38.54 14.35 35.65
C THR A 258 39.02 13.51 34.47
N VAL A 259 39.10 12.20 34.69
CA VAL A 259 39.61 11.23 33.71
C VAL A 259 38.44 10.42 33.17
N GLY A 260 38.34 10.29 31.85
CA GLY A 260 37.36 9.40 31.21
C GLY A 260 37.55 7.95 31.63
N VAL A 261 36.46 7.18 31.66
CA VAL A 261 36.47 5.78 32.12
C VAL A 261 37.37 4.88 31.27
N LEU A 262 37.58 5.24 29.99
CA LEU A 262 38.42 4.52 29.03
C LEU A 262 39.73 5.27 28.75
N HIS A 263 40.16 6.16 29.64
CA HIS A 263 41.43 6.86 29.46
C HIS A 263 42.61 5.88 29.42
N GLY A 264 43.48 6.04 28.43
CA GLY A 264 44.64 5.15 28.21
C GLY A 264 44.29 3.82 27.53
N GLU A 265 43.04 3.61 27.14
CA GLU A 265 42.63 2.43 26.38
C GLU A 265 43.06 2.56 24.91
N SER A 266 44.26 2.06 24.61
CA SER A 266 44.88 2.13 23.28
C SER A 266 44.02 1.61 22.12
N GLU A 267 43.19 0.59 22.34
CA GLU A 267 42.28 0.06 21.32
C GLU A 267 41.17 1.05 20.95
N VAL A 268 40.64 1.80 21.92
CA VAL A 268 39.58 2.79 21.69
C VAL A 268 40.14 4.01 20.95
N GLU A 269 41.36 4.45 21.31
CA GLU A 269 42.07 5.51 20.58
C GLU A 269 42.46 5.08 19.15
N SER A 270 42.81 3.80 18.97
CA SER A 270 43.09 3.21 17.65
C SER A 270 41.84 3.21 16.78
N ILE A 271 40.66 2.88 17.32
CA ILE A 271 39.38 2.94 16.59
C ILE A 271 39.11 4.37 16.08
N ALA A 272 39.21 5.39 16.95
CA ALA A 272 39.02 6.79 16.53
C ALA A 272 39.97 7.21 15.41
N SER A 273 41.23 6.80 15.50
CA SER A 273 42.28 7.09 14.51
C SER A 273 42.04 6.38 13.18
N GLN A 274 41.61 5.11 13.21
CA GLN A 274 41.30 4.33 12.01
C GLN A 274 40.05 4.86 11.30
N LEU A 275 38.99 5.20 12.06
CA LEU A 275 37.81 5.88 11.53
C LEU A 275 38.19 7.17 10.78
N ARG A 276 39.07 8.00 11.38
CA ARG A 276 39.59 9.20 10.73
C ARG A 276 40.42 8.87 9.49
N SER A 277 41.26 7.84 9.53
CA SER A 277 42.09 7.42 8.40
C SER A 277 41.23 7.00 7.20
N ILE A 278 40.10 6.33 7.42
CA ILE A 278 39.19 5.91 6.33
C ILE A 278 38.60 7.14 5.62
N VAL A 279 38.12 8.12 6.38
CA VAL A 279 37.44 9.29 5.79
C VAL A 279 38.41 10.35 5.23
N THR A 280 39.67 10.34 5.65
CA THR A 280 40.70 11.25 5.13
C THR A 280 41.61 10.59 4.09
N GLY A 281 41.47 9.28 3.90
CA GLY A 281 42.26 8.48 2.97
C GLY A 281 41.95 8.78 1.51
N GLU A 282 42.83 8.29 0.65
CA GLU A 282 42.64 8.31 -0.79
C GLU A 282 41.72 7.15 -1.23
N ILE A 283 40.70 7.46 -2.03
CA ILE A 283 39.88 6.47 -2.71
C ILE A 283 40.63 5.99 -3.96
N SER A 284 41.39 4.90 -3.79
CA SER A 284 42.18 4.29 -4.87
C SER A 284 41.32 3.94 -6.09
N GLY A 285 41.86 4.14 -7.29
CA GLY A 285 41.17 3.85 -8.56
C GLY A 285 40.33 5.03 -9.10
N LEU A 286 40.33 6.16 -8.41
CA LEU A 286 39.78 7.43 -8.91
C LEU A 286 40.91 8.36 -9.41
N ASN A 287 40.52 9.42 -10.13
CA ASN A 287 41.47 10.45 -10.57
C ASN A 287 42.07 11.19 -9.36
N ALA A 288 43.37 11.46 -9.40
CA ALA A 288 44.13 12.13 -8.35
C ALA A 288 43.58 13.50 -7.91
N SER A 289 42.85 14.21 -8.77
CA SER A 289 42.20 15.48 -8.40
C SER A 289 40.80 15.32 -7.80
N MET A 290 40.34 14.08 -7.59
CA MET A 290 38.92 13.73 -7.41
C MET A 290 38.71 12.46 -6.56
N ASN A 291 39.70 12.08 -5.76
CA ASN A 291 39.80 10.82 -5.02
C ASN A 291 39.72 11.01 -3.50
N HIS A 292 39.16 12.12 -3.01
CA HIS A 292 39.06 12.43 -1.59
C HIS A 292 37.74 13.14 -1.25
N LEU A 293 37.30 13.09 0.03
CA LEU A 293 36.08 13.74 0.49
C LEU A 293 36.13 15.28 0.41
N ASN A 294 37.31 15.89 0.51
CA ASN A 294 37.47 17.35 0.40
C ASN A 294 37.06 17.87 -0.99
N GLU A 295 37.22 17.05 -2.03
CA GLU A 295 36.85 17.38 -3.41
C GLU A 295 35.33 17.48 -3.62
N ILE A 296 34.54 16.97 -2.67
CA ILE A 296 33.08 17.13 -2.63
C ILE A 296 32.64 18.06 -1.49
N GLY A 297 33.56 18.84 -0.92
CA GLY A 297 33.26 19.84 0.11
C GLY A 297 33.20 19.31 1.55
N ILE A 298 33.66 18.08 1.80
CA ILE A 298 33.68 17.47 3.14
C ILE A 298 35.12 17.33 3.62
N SER A 299 35.48 17.99 4.71
CA SER A 299 36.85 17.98 5.22
C SER A 299 36.93 17.60 6.69
N SER A 300 38.05 17.02 7.10
CA SER A 300 38.43 16.96 8.51
C SER A 300 38.86 18.36 8.98
N SER A 301 38.60 18.69 10.25
CA SER A 301 39.05 19.96 10.83
C SER A 301 40.59 20.06 10.95
N GLY A 302 41.31 18.93 10.83
CA GLY A 302 42.75 18.84 11.01
C GLY A 302 43.19 18.78 12.49
N TYR A 303 42.45 19.44 13.38
CA TYR A 303 42.76 19.56 14.81
C TYR A 303 42.06 18.52 15.69
N ASP A 304 40.97 17.94 15.20
CA ASP A 304 40.22 16.88 15.87
C ASP A 304 39.88 15.76 14.89
N ASN A 305 39.18 14.74 15.39
CA ASN A 305 38.75 13.61 14.61
C ASN A 305 37.43 13.83 13.86
N ASN A 306 36.87 15.06 13.87
CA ASN A 306 35.57 15.36 13.27
C ASN A 306 35.66 15.68 11.77
N LEU A 307 34.53 15.47 11.10
CA LEU A 307 34.24 15.89 9.73
C LEU A 307 33.30 17.10 9.71
N THR A 308 33.46 17.95 8.72
CA THR A 308 32.59 19.10 8.47
C THR A 308 32.29 19.19 6.99
N VAL A 309 31.06 19.58 6.63
CA VAL A 309 30.75 20.08 5.30
C VAL A 309 31.32 21.50 5.20
N ALA A 310 32.58 21.60 4.79
CA ALA A 310 33.32 22.85 4.71
C ALA A 310 32.87 23.72 3.53
N ASP A 311 32.38 23.11 2.47
CA ASP A 311 31.82 23.81 1.31
C ASP A 311 30.52 23.14 0.81
N SER A 312 29.39 23.68 1.25
CA SER A 312 28.06 23.22 0.82
C SER A 312 27.76 23.52 -0.65
N SER A 313 28.40 24.54 -1.24
CA SER A 313 28.24 24.88 -2.66
C SER A 313 28.99 23.88 -3.53
N LEU A 314 30.18 23.45 -3.11
CA LEU A 314 30.93 22.38 -3.77
C LEU A 314 30.21 21.04 -3.66
N LEU A 315 29.61 20.72 -2.50
CA LEU A 315 28.81 19.51 -2.33
C LEU A 315 27.59 19.49 -3.27
N SER A 316 26.77 20.55 -3.23
CA SER A 316 25.58 20.66 -4.10
C SER A 316 25.94 20.73 -5.60
N GLY A 317 27.06 21.38 -5.94
CA GLY A 317 27.61 21.41 -7.30
C GLY A 317 28.09 20.04 -7.77
N SER A 318 28.73 19.26 -6.89
CA SER A 318 29.18 17.89 -7.20
C SER A 318 28.01 16.94 -7.39
N LEU A 319 26.96 17.04 -6.56
CA LEU A 319 25.73 16.27 -6.74
C LEU A 319 24.99 16.61 -8.04
N SER A 320 25.15 17.82 -8.55
CA SER A 320 24.47 18.28 -9.76
C SER A 320 25.22 17.96 -11.04
N ASN A 321 26.55 18.06 -11.01
CA ASN A 321 27.38 18.00 -12.22
C ASN A 321 28.26 16.73 -12.28
N ASN A 322 28.54 16.10 -11.14
CA ASN A 322 29.52 15.01 -11.00
C ASN A 322 28.98 13.88 -10.10
N LEU A 323 27.71 13.50 -10.26
CA LEU A 323 27.05 12.54 -9.36
C LEU A 323 27.73 11.17 -9.31
N ASP A 324 28.23 10.68 -10.45
CA ASP A 324 28.97 9.41 -10.52
C ASP A 324 30.25 9.44 -9.70
N GLN A 325 30.91 10.59 -9.60
CA GLN A 325 32.09 10.77 -8.78
C GLN A 325 31.73 10.73 -7.29
N VAL A 326 30.67 11.43 -6.88
CA VAL A 326 30.17 11.36 -5.49
C VAL A 326 29.82 9.91 -5.14
N LYS A 327 29.14 9.20 -6.05
CA LYS A 327 28.84 7.77 -5.89
C LYS A 327 30.13 6.95 -5.71
N ALA A 328 31.14 7.17 -6.54
CA ALA A 328 32.39 6.43 -6.48
C ALA A 328 33.17 6.67 -5.18
N ILE A 329 33.19 7.90 -4.66
CA ILE A 329 33.85 8.22 -3.38
C ILE A 329 33.27 7.40 -2.23
N PHE A 330 31.94 7.22 -2.18
CA PHE A 330 31.31 6.46 -1.10
C PHE A 330 31.20 4.95 -1.38
N GLN A 331 30.97 4.56 -2.64
CA GLN A 331 30.53 3.21 -3.01
C GLN A 331 31.49 2.47 -3.94
N ASN A 332 32.70 2.98 -4.19
CA ASN A 332 33.71 2.17 -4.88
C ASN A 332 33.89 0.85 -4.11
N ALA A 333 33.83 -0.27 -4.84
CA ALA A 333 33.71 -1.61 -4.28
C ALA A 333 34.87 -2.04 -3.36
N SER A 334 36.03 -1.38 -3.43
CA SER A 334 37.20 -1.74 -2.62
C SER A 334 37.74 -0.58 -1.76
N SER A 335 37.64 0.65 -2.25
CA SER A 335 38.23 1.83 -1.61
C SER A 335 37.21 2.90 -1.23
N GLY A 336 35.92 2.68 -1.50
CA GLY A 336 34.88 3.65 -1.19
C GLY A 336 34.75 3.84 0.32
N VAL A 337 34.59 5.08 0.76
CA VAL A 337 34.53 5.44 2.20
C VAL A 337 33.45 4.64 2.92
N GLY A 338 32.26 4.50 2.32
CA GLY A 338 31.15 3.75 2.91
C GLY A 338 31.45 2.25 3.00
N VAL A 339 32.11 1.68 1.99
CA VAL A 339 32.51 0.26 1.97
C VAL A 339 33.57 -0.02 3.02
N GLN A 340 34.66 0.77 3.04
CA GLN A 340 35.73 0.62 4.02
C GLN A 340 35.23 0.82 5.45
N MET A 341 34.34 1.79 5.66
CA MET A 341 33.70 2.02 6.95
C MET A 341 32.89 0.80 7.40
N MET A 342 32.06 0.22 6.52
CA MET A 342 31.28 -0.98 6.87
C MET A 342 32.19 -2.17 7.19
N THR A 343 33.23 -2.42 6.39
CA THR A 343 34.20 -3.50 6.66
C THR A 343 34.89 -3.30 8.01
N PHE A 344 35.32 -2.07 8.31
CA PHE A 344 35.95 -1.77 9.58
C PHE A 344 34.99 -1.97 10.76
N LEU A 345 33.75 -1.46 10.65
CA LEU A 345 32.74 -1.64 11.70
C LEU A 345 32.43 -3.11 11.94
N ASP A 346 32.29 -3.93 10.89
CA ASP A 346 32.04 -5.37 11.02
C ASP A 346 33.18 -6.07 11.79
N GLN A 347 34.44 -5.71 11.51
CA GLN A 347 35.61 -6.22 12.25
C GLN A 347 35.66 -5.77 13.72
N GLN A 348 35.08 -4.60 14.05
CA GLN A 348 35.09 -4.10 15.42
C GLN A 348 33.90 -4.59 16.24
N ILE A 349 32.70 -4.57 15.67
CA ILE A 349 31.42 -4.75 16.39
C ILE A 349 30.54 -5.89 15.85
N GLY A 350 30.96 -6.60 14.82
CA GLY A 350 30.27 -7.81 14.34
C GLY A 350 30.32 -8.94 15.37
N ASP A 351 29.66 -10.07 15.08
CA ASP A 351 29.51 -11.18 16.02
C ASP A 351 30.88 -11.73 16.52
N ASP A 352 31.88 -11.77 15.64
CA ASP A 352 33.28 -12.14 15.95
C ASP A 352 34.21 -10.91 16.02
N GLY A 353 33.65 -9.75 16.38
CA GLY A 353 34.37 -8.47 16.40
C GLY A 353 35.32 -8.32 17.59
N ALA A 354 36.33 -7.47 17.43
CA ALA A 354 37.34 -7.23 18.46
C ALA A 354 36.76 -6.66 19.79
N LEU A 355 35.71 -5.83 19.72
CA LEU A 355 35.09 -5.23 20.90
C LEU A 355 34.25 -6.24 21.70
N PRO A 356 33.32 -7.01 21.10
CA PRO A 356 32.65 -8.12 21.79
C PRO A 356 33.64 -9.08 22.47
N ASP A 357 34.71 -9.47 21.77
CA ASP A 357 35.76 -10.33 22.32
C ASP A 357 36.43 -9.72 23.56
N LYS A 358 36.73 -8.42 23.53
CA LYS A 358 37.30 -7.72 24.69
C LYS A 358 36.33 -7.71 25.87
N VAL A 359 35.05 -7.45 25.62
CA VAL A 359 34.02 -7.45 26.68
C VAL A 359 33.92 -8.83 27.32
N THR A 360 33.94 -9.89 26.54
CA THR A 360 33.97 -11.28 27.03
C THR A 360 35.18 -11.51 27.94
N ARG A 361 36.39 -11.17 27.48
CA ARG A 361 37.62 -11.34 28.29
C ARG A 361 37.59 -10.54 29.60
N LEU A 362 37.11 -9.30 29.58
CA LEU A 362 36.98 -8.49 30.79
C LEU A 362 35.93 -9.06 31.76
N THR A 363 34.86 -9.66 31.24
CA THR A 363 33.83 -10.33 32.04
C THR A 363 34.38 -11.58 32.72
N GLU A 364 35.17 -12.38 31.99
CA GLU A 364 35.87 -13.54 32.55
C GLU A 364 36.88 -13.14 33.62
N GLN A 365 37.67 -12.08 33.38
CA GLN A 365 38.61 -11.55 34.37
C GLN A 365 37.89 -11.06 35.64
N SER A 366 36.77 -10.35 35.49
CA SER A 366 35.95 -9.94 36.64
C SER A 366 35.48 -11.15 37.44
N THR A 367 35.04 -12.21 36.76
CA THR A 367 34.57 -13.43 37.40
C THR A 367 35.68 -14.15 38.17
N ASP A 368 36.89 -14.25 37.60
CA ASP A 368 38.02 -14.86 38.33
C ASP A 368 38.45 -14.02 39.54
N ILE A 369 38.39 -12.69 39.44
CA ILE A 369 38.65 -11.80 40.59
C ILE A 369 37.62 -12.02 41.70
N ASP A 370 36.33 -12.12 41.36
CA ASP A 370 35.26 -12.40 42.32
C ASP A 370 35.48 -13.76 43.02
N ASP A 371 35.88 -14.78 42.26
CA ASP A 371 36.23 -16.10 42.80
C ASP A 371 37.47 -16.05 43.71
N GLN A 372 38.49 -15.26 43.36
CA GLN A 372 39.65 -15.02 44.21
C GLN A 372 39.25 -14.33 45.52
N MET A 373 38.40 -13.30 45.46
CA MET A 373 37.87 -12.61 46.63
C MET A 373 37.11 -13.59 47.54
N ALA A 374 36.23 -14.43 47.00
CA ALA A 374 35.50 -15.42 47.77
C ALA A 374 36.42 -16.43 48.48
N ARG A 375 37.49 -16.89 47.81
CA ARG A 375 38.52 -17.75 48.41
C ARG A 375 39.26 -17.05 49.55
N MET A 376 39.65 -15.79 49.36
CA MET A 376 40.32 -14.99 50.39
C MET A 376 39.42 -14.76 51.62
N GLU A 377 38.15 -14.43 51.40
CA GLU A 377 37.18 -14.28 52.48
C GLU A 377 36.99 -15.58 53.29
N SER A 378 36.93 -16.72 52.61
CA SER A 378 36.85 -18.03 53.25
C SER A 378 38.07 -18.32 54.13
N LEU A 379 39.28 -18.04 53.61
CA LEU A 379 40.52 -18.20 54.36
C LEU A 379 40.56 -17.30 55.61
N VAL A 380 40.17 -16.04 55.47
CA VAL A 380 40.08 -15.08 56.61
C VAL A 380 39.08 -15.58 57.66
N LYS A 381 37.92 -16.10 57.25
CA LYS A 381 36.91 -16.67 58.16
C LYS A 381 37.45 -17.89 58.91
N MET A 382 38.12 -18.83 58.22
CA MET A 382 38.74 -19.99 58.87
C MET A 382 39.83 -19.58 59.85
N ARG A 383 40.69 -18.61 59.48
CA ARG A 383 41.74 -18.13 60.36
C ARG A 383 41.17 -17.46 61.61
N LYS A 384 40.12 -16.66 61.46
CA LYS A 384 39.39 -16.06 62.59
C LYS A 384 38.83 -17.15 63.52
N GLN A 385 38.20 -18.19 62.96
CA GLN A 385 37.64 -19.29 63.75
C GLN A 385 38.72 -20.04 64.54
N SER A 386 39.84 -20.37 63.89
CA SER A 386 40.98 -21.03 64.55
C SER A 386 41.59 -20.18 65.68
N LEU A 387 41.66 -18.86 65.50
CA LEU A 387 42.11 -17.95 66.56
C LEU A 387 41.12 -17.91 67.73
N ILE A 388 39.81 -17.92 67.47
CA ILE A 388 38.77 -17.99 68.52
C ILE A 388 38.90 -19.31 69.30
N GLU A 389 39.01 -20.43 68.60
CA GLU A 389 39.18 -21.75 69.24
C GLU A 389 40.46 -21.83 70.07
N GLY A 390 41.56 -21.29 69.55
CA GLY A 390 42.83 -21.20 70.29
C GLY A 390 42.73 -20.33 71.54
N PHE A 391 42.01 -19.19 71.45
CA PHE A 391 41.75 -18.32 72.60
C PHE A 391 40.91 -19.02 73.66
N VAL A 392 39.80 -19.67 73.27
CA VAL A 392 38.94 -20.43 74.19
C VAL A 392 39.72 -21.58 74.85
N ALA A 393 40.55 -22.30 74.10
CA ALA A 393 41.40 -23.36 74.65
C ALA A 393 42.42 -22.83 75.67
N MET A 394 42.99 -21.65 75.41
CA MET A 394 43.89 -20.94 76.34
C MET A 394 43.15 -20.53 77.62
N GLU A 395 41.95 -19.99 77.52
CA GLU A 395 41.12 -19.63 78.68
C GLU A 395 40.81 -20.87 79.54
N LEU A 396 40.41 -21.99 78.92
CA LEU A 396 40.15 -23.25 79.63
C LEU A 396 41.42 -23.81 80.29
N ALA A 397 42.56 -23.73 79.63
CA ALA A 397 43.85 -24.14 80.20
C ALA A 397 44.20 -23.25 81.42
N GLN A 398 43.98 -21.93 81.33
CA GLN A 398 44.22 -21.02 82.42
C GLN A 398 43.26 -21.25 83.60
N GLN A 399 41.99 -21.55 83.35
CA GLN A 399 41.06 -21.99 84.38
C GLN A 399 41.54 -23.26 85.08
N LYS A 400 42.01 -24.27 84.33
CA LYS A 400 42.59 -25.50 84.89
C LYS A 400 43.85 -25.22 85.73
N ILE A 401 44.75 -24.37 85.25
CA ILE A 401 45.95 -23.96 85.99
C ILE A 401 45.56 -23.24 87.28
N ASN A 402 44.58 -22.33 87.23
CA ASN A 402 44.08 -21.63 88.42
C ASN A 402 43.41 -22.61 89.40
N GLN A 403 42.65 -23.60 88.92
CA GLN A 403 42.10 -24.67 89.76
C GLN A 403 43.20 -25.52 90.40
N GLN A 404 44.25 -25.88 89.66
CA GLN A 404 45.41 -26.59 90.18
C GLN A 404 46.20 -25.75 91.19
N MET A 405 46.38 -24.45 90.93
CA MET A 405 47.01 -23.51 91.86
C MET A 405 46.19 -23.41 93.14
N ASN A 406 44.86 -23.29 93.06
CA ASN A 406 43.99 -23.28 94.23
C ASN A 406 44.02 -24.60 95.00
N PHE A 407 44.08 -25.75 94.31
CA PHE A 407 44.24 -27.06 94.94
C PHE A 407 45.58 -27.19 95.68
N LEU A 408 46.68 -26.74 95.06
CA LEU A 408 48.00 -26.70 95.68
C LEU A 408 47.99 -25.76 96.90
N SER A 409 47.48 -24.54 96.75
CA SER A 409 47.34 -23.58 97.85
C SER A 409 46.52 -24.14 99.01
N ALA A 410 45.41 -24.84 98.76
CA ALA A 410 44.60 -25.48 99.80
C ALA A 410 45.32 -26.66 100.49
N LYS A 411 46.14 -27.43 99.75
CA LYS A 411 46.98 -28.49 100.32
C LYS A 411 48.09 -27.95 101.22
N PHE A 412 48.64 -26.77 100.90
CA PHE A 412 49.69 -26.13 101.69
C PHE A 412 49.17 -25.22 102.81
N SER A 413 47.94 -24.69 102.74
CA SER A 413 47.32 -23.91 103.81
C SER A 413 46.50 -24.76 104.82
N GLY A 414 46.17 -26.00 104.46
CA GLY A 414 45.44 -26.96 105.30
C GLY A 414 46.31 -27.82 106.23
N GLN A 415 47.62 -27.58 106.34
CA GLN A 415 48.46 -28.18 107.39
C GLN A 415 48.55 -27.21 108.58
N PRO A 416 47.87 -27.47 109.72
CA PRO A 416 48.28 -26.88 110.97
C PRO A 416 49.65 -27.48 111.32
N ALA A 417 50.63 -26.61 111.57
CA ALA A 417 51.86 -27.02 112.24
C ALA A 417 51.46 -27.62 113.61
N GLN A 418 51.59 -28.93 113.73
CA GLN A 418 51.85 -29.55 115.03
C GLN A 418 53.33 -29.44 115.35
#